data_AF-A0A3A9V820-F1
#
_entry.id   AF-A0A3A9V820-F1
#
_cell.length_a   1.000
_cell.length_b   1.000
_cell.length_c   1.000
_cell.angle_alpha   90.00
_cell.angle_beta   90.00
_cell.angle_gamma   90.00
#
_symmetry.space_group_name_H-M   'P 1'
#
loop_
_entity.id
_entity.type
_entity.pdbx_description
1 polymer ?
#
loop_
_entity_poly.entity_id
_entity_poly.type
_entity_poly.pdbx_seq_one_letter_code
_entity_poly.pdbx_strand_id
1 'polypeptide(L)' 'MRSLTSNELDIVNGGCTGATVGGVLAGAVGGALSGMSTGGLIGTGPAPGVGSAIGAVVGGLFGAIAGGFIAASQCSEE' A
#
# COMPACT_ATOMS: atom_id res chain seq x y z
N MET A 1 -21.29 -1.81 -23.52
CA MET A 1 -20.40 -2.96 -23.30
C MET A 1 -19.70 -3.30 -24.61
N ARG A 2 -18.49 -2.80 -24.82
CA ARG A 2 -17.66 -3.20 -25.97
C ARG A 2 -17.02 -4.54 -25.61
N SER A 3 -17.15 -5.53 -26.47
CA SER A 3 -16.45 -6.80 -26.31
C SER A 3 -14.96 -6.53 -26.54
N LEU A 4 -14.19 -6.49 -25.47
CA LEU A 4 -12.74 -6.41 -25.55
C LEU A 4 -12.22 -7.70 -26.18
N THR A 5 -11.24 -7.57 -27.07
CA THR A 5 -10.51 -8.74 -27.58
C THR A 5 -9.69 -9.35 -26.45
N SER A 6 -9.34 -10.64 -26.52
CA SER A 6 -8.56 -11.31 -25.46
C SER A 6 -7.25 -10.58 -25.11
N ASN A 7 -6.67 -9.86 -26.08
CA ASN A 7 -5.44 -9.09 -25.91
C ASN A 7 -5.66 -7.80 -25.12
N GLU A 8 -6.78 -7.09 -25.32
CA GLU A 8 -7.13 -5.92 -24.50
C GLU A 8 -7.48 -6.31 -23.07
N LEU A 9 -8.13 -7.45 -22.87
CA LEU A 9 -8.48 -7.93 -21.53
C LEU A 9 -7.24 -8.22 -20.67
N ASP A 10 -6.19 -8.76 -21.30
CA ASP A 10 -4.90 -9.06 -20.68
C ASP A 10 -4.13 -7.77 -20.35
N ILE A 11 -4.16 -6.77 -21.23
CA ILE A 11 -3.55 -5.45 -21.00
C ILE A 11 -4.26 -4.71 -19.86
N VAL A 12 -5.60 -4.76 -19.82
CA VAL A 12 -6.39 -4.15 -18.74
C VAL A 12 -6.13 -4.85 -17.41
N ASN A 13 -6.18 -6.19 -17.36
CA ASN A 13 -5.87 -6.94 -16.13
C ASN A 13 -4.41 -6.79 -15.69
N GLY A 14 -3.46 -6.79 -16.64
CA GLY A 14 -2.04 -6.61 -16.36
C GLY A 14 -1.72 -5.21 -15.82
N GLY A 15 -2.34 -4.17 -16.41
CA GLY A 15 -2.27 -2.79 -15.91
C GLY A 15 -2.85 -2.66 -14.50
N CYS A 16 -3.99 -3.30 -14.26
CA CYS A 16 -4.63 -3.32 -12.96
C CYS A 16 -3.83 -4.06 -11.88
N THR A 17 -3.22 -5.18 -12.25
CA THR A 17 -2.31 -5.91 -11.36
C THR A 17 -1.08 -5.05 -11.04
N GLY A 18 -0.51 -4.38 -12.04
CA GLY A 18 0.63 -3.46 -11.87
C GLY A 18 0.30 -2.26 -10.98
N ALA A 19 -0.88 -1.65 -11.17
CA ALA A 19 -1.37 -0.55 -10.34
C ALA A 19 -1.63 -1.00 -8.90
N THR A 20 -2.23 -2.18 -8.71
CA THR A 20 -2.48 -2.76 -7.39
C THR A 20 -1.18 -3.05 -6.66
N VAL A 21 -0.23 -3.72 -7.30
CA VAL A 21 1.09 -3.99 -6.74
C VAL A 21 1.83 -2.69 -6.42
N GLY A 22 1.81 -1.71 -7.33
CA GLY A 22 2.41 -0.40 -7.13
C GLY A 22 1.80 0.36 -5.95
N GLY A 23 0.47 0.34 -5.80
CA GLY A 23 -0.25 0.95 -4.69
C GLY A 23 0.05 0.29 -3.36
N VAL A 24 0.09 -1.05 -3.31
CA VAL A 24 0.51 -1.80 -2.12
C VAL A 24 1.94 -1.43 -1.72
N LEU A 25 2.88 -1.40 -2.66
CA LEU A 25 4.28 -1.06 -2.40
C LEU A 25 4.45 0.40 -1.94
N ALA A 26 3.83 1.35 -2.64
CA ALA A 26 3.90 2.77 -2.28
C ALA A 26 3.25 3.05 -0.92
N GLY A 27 2.10 2.43 -0.67
CA GLY A 27 1.42 2.47 0.61
C GLY A 27 2.25 1.85 1.73
N ALA A 28 2.84 0.67 1.50
CA ALA A 28 3.70 0.00 2.47
C ALA A 28 4.90 0.86 2.85
N VAL A 29 5.58 1.45 1.87
CA VAL A 29 6.75 2.29 2.11
C VAL A 29 6.35 3.59 2.82
N GLY A 30 5.33 4.29 2.35
CA GLY A 30 4.87 5.55 2.95
C GLY A 30 4.33 5.36 4.37
N GLY A 31 3.58 4.27 4.57
CA GLY A 31 3.06 3.88 5.87
C GLY A 31 4.16 3.45 6.84
N ALA A 32 5.16 2.69 6.39
CA ALA A 32 6.29 2.29 7.23
C ALA A 32 7.14 3.50 7.65
N LEU A 33 7.38 4.45 6.75
CA LEU A 33 8.13 5.68 7.05
C LEU A 33 7.36 6.57 8.04
N SER A 34 6.06 6.77 7.82
CA SER A 34 5.22 7.56 8.73
C SER A 34 5.10 6.89 10.09
N GLY A 35 4.87 5.58 10.10
CA GLY A 35 4.79 4.77 11.31
C GLY A 35 6.11 4.71 12.07
N MET A 36 7.25 4.63 11.40
CA MET A 36 8.57 4.69 12.04
C MET A 36 8.82 6.06 12.69
N SER A 37 8.40 7.15 12.04
CA SER A 37 8.53 8.51 12.56
C SER A 37 7.61 8.73 13.78
N THR A 38 6.32 8.42 13.68
CA THR A 38 5.36 8.55 14.78
C THR A 38 5.66 7.57 15.92
N GLY A 39 5.98 6.32 15.59
CA GLY A 39 6.37 5.30 16.56
C GLY A 39 7.70 5.59 17.23
N GLY A 40 8.63 6.25 16.54
CA GLY A 40 9.87 6.76 17.12
C GLY A 40 9.62 7.88 18.10
N LEU A 41 8.77 8.85 17.74
CA LEU A 41 8.37 9.96 18.62
C LEU A 41 7.67 9.46 19.90
N ILE A 42 6.72 8.52 19.78
CA ILE A 42 5.99 7.95 20.93
C ILE A 42 6.88 6.96 21.72
N GLY A 43 7.75 6.22 21.03
CA GLY A 43 8.68 5.25 21.61
C GLY A 43 9.85 5.85 22.39
N THR A 44 10.14 7.15 22.21
CA THR A 44 11.20 7.86 22.95
C THR A 44 11.00 7.86 24.48
N GLY A 45 9.78 7.61 24.97
CA GLY A 45 9.51 7.48 26.41
C GLY A 45 9.94 6.13 26.99
N PRO A 46 9.33 5.00 26.59
CA PRO A 46 9.56 3.70 27.25
C PRO A 46 10.59 2.77 26.56
N ALA A 47 10.81 2.88 25.24
CA ALA A 47 11.76 2.02 24.50
C ALA A 47 11.99 2.55 23.06
N PRO A 48 13.06 3.35 22.83
CA PRO A 48 13.29 4.06 21.56
C PRO A 48 13.32 3.18 20.31
N GLY A 49 13.75 1.91 20.43
CA GLY A 49 13.78 0.96 19.31
C GLY A 49 12.46 0.22 19.06
N VAL A 50 11.66 0.01 20.11
CA VAL A 50 10.43 -0.81 20.02
C VAL A 50 9.29 0.01 19.41
N GLY A 51 9.16 1.28 19.79
CA GLY A 51 8.15 2.17 19.21
C GLY A 51 8.34 2.37 17.70
N SER A 52 9.57 2.60 17.25
CA SER A 52 9.87 2.70 15.80
C SER A 52 9.67 1.38 15.05
N ALA A 53 10.03 0.24 15.65
CA ALA A 53 9.82 -1.06 15.00
C ALA A 53 8.34 -1.40 14.86
N ILE A 54 7.54 -1.23 15.93
CA ILE A 54 6.10 -1.48 15.89
C ILE A 54 5.42 -0.47 14.97
N GLY A 55 5.80 0.80 15.05
CA GLY A 55 5.29 1.85 14.18
C GLY A 55 5.57 1.55 12.71
N ALA A 56 6.79 1.13 12.35
CA ALA A 56 7.13 0.76 10.98
C ALA A 56 6.33 -0.45 10.48
N VAL A 57 6.14 -1.47 11.32
CA VAL A 57 5.37 -2.68 10.96
C VAL A 57 3.89 -2.36 10.80
N VAL A 58 3.28 -1.67 11.78
CA VAL A 58 1.85 -1.33 11.75
C VAL A 58 1.57 -0.32 10.64
N GLY A 59 2.38 0.74 10.54
CA GLY A 59 2.26 1.74 9.50
C GLY A 59 2.46 1.14 8.11
N GLY A 60 3.46 0.27 7.94
CA GLY A 60 3.70 -0.42 6.68
C GLY A 60 2.57 -1.35 6.29
N LEU A 61 2.02 -2.12 7.24
CA LEU A 61 0.88 -2.99 6.98
C LEU A 61 -0.39 -2.19 6.64
N PHE A 62 -0.71 -1.15 7.41
CA PHE A 62 -1.88 -0.30 7.14
C PHE A 62 -1.74 0.46 5.83
N GLY A 63 -0.53 0.96 5.54
CA GLY A 63 -0.23 1.64 4.30
C GLY A 63 -0.34 0.69 3.10
N ALA A 64 0.16 -0.55 3.22
CA ALA A 64 0.04 -1.57 2.18
C ALA A 64 -1.42 -1.91 1.88
N ILE A 65 -2.23 -2.09 2.93
CA ILE A 65 -3.67 -2.38 2.82
C ILE A 65 -4.39 -1.20 2.19
N ALA A 66 -4.19 0.03 2.68
CA ALA A 66 -4.83 1.22 2.15
C ALA A 66 -4.42 1.49 0.70
N GLY A 67 -3.12 1.43 0.40
CA GLY A 67 -2.60 1.62 -0.95
C GLY A 67 -3.07 0.56 -1.93
N GLY A 68 -3.17 -0.70 -1.49
CA GLY A 68 -3.76 -1.78 -2.29
C GLY A 68 -5.25 -1.63 -2.50
N PHE A 69 -6.00 -1.17 -1.49
CA PHE A 69 -7.44 -0.96 -1.59
C PHE A 69 -7.79 0.20 -2.55
N ILE A 70 -7.04 1.31 -2.46
CA ILE A 70 -7.18 2.45 -3.37
C ILE A 70 -6.77 2.08 -4.79
N ALA A 71 -5.73 1.27 -4.97
CA ALA A 71 -5.34 0.79 -6.30
C ALA A 71 -6.33 -0.22 -6.88
N ALA A 72 -6.90 -1.09 -6.06
CA ALA A 72 -7.94 -2.03 -6.48
C ALA A 72 -9.27 -1.32 -6.80
N SER A 73 -9.63 -0.25 -6.10
CA SER A 73 -10.85 0.52 -6.40
C SER A 73 -10.77 1.23 -7.75
N GLN A 74 -9.58 1.72 -8.13
CA GLN A 74 -9.35 2.35 -9.44
C GLN A 74 -9.65 1.38 -10.60
N CYS A 75 -9.33 0.10 -10.41
CA CYS A 75 -9.59 -0.96 -11.38
C CYS A 75 -11.01 -1.51 -11.36
N SER A 76 -11.77 -1.24 -10.29
CA SER A 76 -13.16 -1.69 -10.19
C SER A 76 -14.15 -0.73 -10.86
N GLU A 77 -13.67 0.44 -11.30
CA GLU A 77 -14.43 1.50 -11.98
C GLU A 77 -14.24 1.51 -13.51
N GLU A 78 -13.39 0.64 -14.07
CA GLU A 78 -13.11 0.50 -15.51
C GLU A 78 -13.96 -0.56 -16.24
#